data_AF-A0A2I0N3M6-F1
#
_entry.id   AF-A0A2I0N3M6-F1
#
_cell.length_a   1.000
_cell.length_b   1.000
_cell.length_c   1.000
_cell.angle_alpha   90.00
_cell.angle_beta   90.00
_cell.angle_gamma   90.00
#
_symmetry.space_group_name_H-M   'P 1'
#
loop_
_entity.id
_entity.type
_entity.pdbx_description
1 polymer ?
#
loop_
_entity_poly.entity_id
_entity_poly.type
_entity_poly.pdbx_seq_one_letter_code
_entity_poly.pdbx_strand_id
1 'polypeptide(L)'
;MRDFMAVDEPFALRIGNNHFSQRGLSLSLASAVSCNDAPVDIQGEIRFGAWTLPPVSVTSPTIMRPFSYLPFMECIHGIGSLHHSLAGSLSIQGQTLSFDGGIGYIEKDWGKSFPQSYVWLQSNHFREKPSCFFFSWADIPLGPFHFPGFICHLWIRDRHYRFATYSGARLTMEEMSEDQVAFTLQKGALTLMVQAVGESKGALAAPKNGQMDHQIKEGLGGRIHFCLRNRTTGETVEDFSDLCGVEIVPRLSKVE
;
A
#
# COMPACT_ATOMS: atom_id res chain seq x y z
N MET A 1 -11.82 27.06 4.00
CA MET A 1 -11.96 26.40 2.68
C MET A 1 -11.15 27.09 1.55
N ARG A 2 -10.28 28.08 1.82
CA ARG A 2 -9.47 28.77 0.77
C ARG A 2 -8.09 28.14 0.50
N ASP A 3 -7.72 27.14 1.29
CA ASP A 3 -6.35 26.59 1.27
C ASP A 3 -6.21 25.29 0.47
N PHE A 4 -7.31 24.77 -0.09
CA PHE A 4 -7.31 23.55 -0.89
C PHE A 4 -7.45 23.86 -2.38
N MET A 5 -6.58 23.31 -3.21
CA MET A 5 -6.65 23.39 -4.67
C MET A 5 -6.24 22.05 -5.27
N ALA A 6 -6.98 21.57 -6.27
CA ALA A 6 -6.63 20.38 -7.04
C ALA A 6 -6.79 20.66 -8.53
N VAL A 7 -5.83 20.17 -9.32
CA VAL A 7 -5.83 20.16 -10.79
C VAL A 7 -5.53 18.73 -11.22
N ASP A 8 -6.29 18.21 -12.17
CA ASP A 8 -6.13 16.82 -12.64
C ASP A 8 -5.03 16.69 -13.70
N GLU A 9 -4.92 17.66 -14.61
CA GLU A 9 -3.98 17.60 -15.75
C GLU A 9 -3.22 18.93 -15.95
N PRO A 10 -1.89 18.97 -15.68
CA PRO A 10 -1.14 17.96 -14.95
C PRO A 10 -1.61 17.85 -13.49
N PHE A 11 -1.52 16.64 -12.92
CA PHE A 11 -1.97 16.41 -11.55
C PHE A 11 -1.16 17.25 -10.54
N ALA A 12 -1.86 18.09 -9.78
CA ALA A 12 -1.32 18.90 -8.71
C ALA A 12 -2.35 19.09 -7.59
N LEU A 13 -1.92 18.91 -6.34
CA LEU A 13 -2.71 19.12 -5.14
C LEU A 13 -1.98 20.12 -4.24
N ARG A 14 -2.69 21.15 -3.77
CA ARG A 14 -2.19 22.13 -2.80
C ARG A 14 -3.09 22.16 -1.56
N ILE A 15 -2.46 22.09 -0.39
CA ILE A 15 -3.13 22.24 0.91
C ILE A 15 -2.31 23.23 1.75
N GLY A 16 -2.80 24.46 1.86
CA GLY A 16 -2.04 25.57 2.41
C GLY A 16 -0.76 25.81 1.60
N ASN A 17 0.39 25.70 2.27
CA ASN A 17 1.72 25.83 1.67
C ASN A 17 2.31 24.50 1.19
N ASN A 18 1.60 23.38 1.36
CA ASN A 18 2.06 22.07 0.93
C ASN A 18 1.62 21.81 -0.52
N HIS A 19 2.49 21.19 -1.31
CA HIS A 19 2.24 20.88 -2.72
C HIS A 19 2.60 19.43 -3.01
N PHE A 20 1.76 18.75 -3.78
CA PHE A 20 1.93 17.36 -4.19
C PHE A 20 1.66 17.24 -5.69
N SER A 21 2.48 16.48 -6.39
CA SER A 21 2.36 16.27 -7.83
C SER A 21 2.96 14.92 -8.23
N GLN A 22 2.84 14.57 -9.51
CA GLN A 22 3.53 13.40 -10.05
C GLN A 22 5.06 13.52 -10.03
N ARG A 23 5.60 14.74 -9.85
CA ARG A 23 7.05 15.01 -9.85
C ARG A 23 7.67 15.09 -8.47
N GLY A 24 6.87 15.05 -7.41
CA GLY A 24 7.35 15.24 -6.06
C GLY A 24 6.35 15.92 -5.13
N LEU A 25 6.81 16.19 -3.93
CA LEU A 25 6.10 16.91 -2.89
C LEU A 25 6.98 17.99 -2.26
N SER A 26 6.34 19.07 -1.79
CA SER A 26 6.93 20.11 -0.97
C SER A 26 6.08 20.26 0.29
N LEU A 27 6.72 20.21 1.44
CA LEU A 27 6.06 20.35 2.74
C LEU A 27 6.49 21.64 3.41
N SER A 28 5.53 22.27 4.09
CA SER A 28 5.73 23.46 4.91
C SER A 28 4.71 23.41 6.05
N LEU A 29 4.97 22.56 7.03
CA LEU A 29 4.16 22.33 8.22
C LEU A 29 4.83 22.98 9.42
N ALA A 30 4.78 24.31 9.51
CA ALA A 30 5.35 25.05 10.64
C ALA A 30 4.35 25.13 11.79
N SER A 31 4.58 24.40 12.88
CA SER A 31 3.76 24.42 14.11
C SER A 31 2.25 24.16 13.89
N ALA A 32 1.87 23.66 12.71
CA ALA A 32 0.50 23.35 12.32
C ALA A 32 0.09 21.93 12.73
N VAL A 33 1.06 21.11 13.12
CA VAL A 33 0.88 19.72 13.52
C VAL A 33 1.58 19.53 14.87
N SER A 34 0.94 18.80 15.78
CA SER A 34 1.57 18.35 17.03
C SER A 34 1.75 16.84 17.02
N CYS A 35 2.84 16.38 17.64
CA CYS A 35 3.08 14.97 17.95
C CYS A 35 3.31 14.90 19.46
N ASN A 36 2.49 14.11 20.17
CA ASN A 36 2.51 14.04 21.64
C ASN A 36 2.44 15.44 22.29
N ASP A 37 1.51 16.27 21.81
CA ASP A 37 1.29 17.67 22.27
C ASP A 37 2.47 18.64 22.06
N ALA A 38 3.54 18.22 21.39
CA ALA A 38 4.65 19.08 20.99
C ALA A 38 4.48 19.53 19.52
N PRO A 39 4.62 20.82 19.20
CA PRO A 39 4.58 21.28 17.82
C PRO A 39 5.70 20.65 17.01
N VAL A 40 5.40 20.22 15.79
CA VAL A 40 6.36 19.66 14.84
C VAL A 40 6.54 20.62 13.68
N ASP A 41 7.79 20.95 13.38
CA ASP A 41 8.18 21.68 12.18
C ASP A 41 8.72 20.70 11.13
N ILE A 42 8.07 20.67 9.96
CA ILE A 42 8.48 19.86 8.82
C ILE A 42 8.52 20.74 7.57
N GLN A 43 9.70 20.85 6.95
CA GLN A 43 9.90 21.68 5.76
C GLN A 43 10.83 21.00 4.77
N GLY A 44 10.56 21.13 3.47
CA GLY A 44 11.48 20.66 2.43
C GLY A 44 10.78 20.13 1.20
N GLU A 45 11.55 19.50 0.32
CA GLU A 45 11.09 19.01 -0.97
C GLU A 45 11.66 17.62 -1.25
N ILE A 46 10.82 16.74 -1.76
CA ILE A 46 11.20 15.44 -2.31
C ILE A 46 10.74 15.39 -3.76
N ARG A 47 11.67 15.11 -4.67
CA ARG A 47 11.42 14.93 -6.10
C ARG A 47 11.35 13.45 -6.43
N PHE A 48 10.44 13.10 -7.33
CA PHE A 48 10.25 11.74 -7.82
C PHE A 48 10.92 11.55 -9.18
N GLY A 49 11.59 10.41 -9.35
CA GLY A 49 12.05 9.94 -10.65
C GLY A 49 10.92 9.42 -11.52
N ALA A 50 11.27 8.66 -12.56
CA ALA A 50 10.29 8.01 -13.42
C ALA A 50 9.46 6.98 -12.64
N TRP A 51 8.14 6.98 -12.85
CA TRP A 51 7.22 6.06 -12.19
C TRP A 51 7.19 4.71 -12.89
N THR A 52 7.35 3.63 -12.12
CA THR A 52 6.99 2.28 -12.56
C THR A 52 5.51 2.07 -12.33
N LEU A 53 4.71 2.20 -13.39
CA LEU A 53 3.27 1.98 -13.34
C LEU A 53 2.94 0.48 -13.36
N PRO A 54 1.90 0.03 -12.65
CA PRO A 54 1.33 -1.29 -12.88
C PRO A 54 0.79 -1.38 -14.32
N PRO A 55 0.75 -2.58 -14.94
CA PRO A 55 0.18 -2.74 -16.27
C PRO A 55 -1.35 -2.50 -16.24
N VAL A 56 -1.78 -1.33 -16.70
CA VAL A 56 -3.19 -0.92 -16.82
C VAL A 56 -3.67 -0.98 -18.28
N SER A 57 -4.97 -1.14 -18.49
CA SER A 57 -5.62 -1.04 -19.80
C SER A 57 -6.99 -0.38 -19.66
N VAL A 58 -7.63 -0.02 -20.79
CA VAL A 58 -9.01 0.54 -20.78
C VAL A 58 -10.00 -0.39 -20.07
N THR A 59 -9.77 -1.70 -20.10
CA THR A 59 -10.59 -2.73 -19.44
C THR A 59 -10.06 -3.12 -18.05
N SER A 60 -9.02 -2.45 -17.57
CA SER A 60 -8.33 -2.70 -16.30
C SER A 60 -7.65 -1.40 -15.83
N PRO A 61 -8.45 -0.39 -15.45
CA PRO A 61 -7.95 0.97 -15.20
C PRO A 61 -7.16 1.03 -13.89
N THR A 62 -7.38 0.08 -12.98
CA THR A 62 -6.61 -0.06 -11.73
C THR A 62 -6.11 -1.49 -11.55
N ILE A 63 -5.29 -1.68 -10.52
CA ILE A 63 -4.81 -2.99 -10.06
C ILE A 63 -5.96 -3.95 -9.69
N MET A 64 -7.13 -3.42 -9.35
CA MET A 64 -8.34 -4.19 -9.06
C MET A 64 -9.03 -4.78 -10.30
N ARG A 65 -8.62 -4.35 -11.51
CA ARG A 65 -9.18 -4.82 -12.80
C ARG A 65 -10.73 -4.81 -12.80
N PRO A 66 -11.49 -5.91 -13.05
CA PRO A 66 -12.94 -5.79 -13.22
C PRO A 66 -13.63 -5.28 -11.94
N PHE A 67 -13.01 -5.45 -10.77
CA PHE A 67 -13.55 -4.98 -9.51
C PHE A 67 -13.61 -3.45 -9.40
N SER A 68 -12.78 -2.72 -10.18
CA SER A 68 -12.84 -1.25 -10.24
C SER A 68 -14.16 -0.70 -10.81
N TYR A 69 -14.93 -1.53 -11.52
CA TYR A 69 -16.24 -1.15 -12.09
C TYR A 69 -17.42 -1.54 -11.22
N LEU A 70 -17.20 -2.25 -10.10
CA LEU A 70 -18.30 -2.69 -9.24
C LEU A 70 -18.75 -1.53 -8.33
N PRO A 71 -20.00 -1.05 -8.46
CA PRO A 71 -20.47 0.15 -7.78
C PRO A 71 -20.68 -0.02 -6.26
N PHE A 72 -20.51 -1.24 -5.76
CA PHE A 72 -20.75 -1.61 -4.35
C PHE A 72 -19.44 -1.78 -3.56
N MET A 73 -18.29 -1.49 -4.16
CA MET A 73 -17.01 -1.55 -3.46
C MET A 73 -16.94 -0.49 -2.37
N GLU A 74 -16.66 -0.91 -1.14
CA GLU A 74 -16.50 0.00 -0.01
C GLU A 74 -15.27 0.90 -0.21
N CYS A 75 -14.19 0.29 -0.70
CA CYS A 75 -12.91 0.93 -1.02
C CYS A 75 -12.42 0.45 -2.40
N ILE A 76 -11.92 1.38 -3.20
CA ILE A 76 -11.24 1.12 -4.48
C ILE A 76 -9.77 1.48 -4.31
N HIS A 77 -8.92 0.54 -4.70
CA HIS A 77 -7.48 0.62 -4.61
C HIS A 77 -6.86 0.88 -5.99
N GLY A 78 -5.91 1.81 -6.04
CA GLY A 78 -5.13 2.14 -7.23
C GLY A 78 -3.67 2.37 -6.87
N ILE A 79 -2.75 1.85 -7.68
CA ILE A 79 -1.32 2.13 -7.51
C ILE A 79 -0.93 3.22 -8.49
N GLY A 80 -0.47 4.35 -7.95
CA GLY A 80 0.09 5.46 -8.72
C GLY A 80 1.52 5.15 -9.17
N SER A 81 2.35 4.56 -8.31
CA SER A 81 3.70 4.11 -8.67
C SER A 81 4.12 2.94 -7.79
N LEU A 82 4.50 1.82 -8.43
CA LEU A 82 5.10 0.67 -7.73
C LEU A 82 6.51 0.98 -7.24
N HIS A 83 7.27 1.75 -8.02
CA HIS A 83 8.68 2.06 -7.74
C HIS A 83 9.09 3.34 -8.47
N HIS A 84 9.74 4.28 -7.78
CA HIS A 84 10.44 5.42 -8.37
C HIS A 84 11.60 5.84 -7.46
N SER A 85 12.60 6.52 -8.01
CA SER A 85 13.68 7.10 -7.19
C SER A 85 13.22 8.36 -6.48
N LEU A 86 13.83 8.63 -5.33
CA LEU A 86 13.65 9.85 -4.54
C LEU A 86 14.94 10.69 -4.58
N ALA A 87 14.77 12.01 -4.50
CA ALA A 87 15.85 12.96 -4.32
C ALA A 87 15.38 14.19 -3.56
N GLY A 88 16.26 14.83 -2.79
CA GLY A 88 15.94 15.98 -1.94
C GLY A 88 16.00 15.66 -0.46
N SER A 89 15.34 16.48 0.35
CA SER A 89 15.48 16.42 1.81
C SER A 89 14.31 17.07 2.53
N LEU A 90 14.05 16.60 3.76
CA LEU A 90 13.16 17.25 4.71
C LEU A 90 13.95 17.67 5.94
N SER A 91 13.70 18.89 6.44
CA SER A 91 14.05 19.31 7.78
C SER A 91 12.89 18.97 8.71
N ILE A 92 13.15 18.14 9.72
CA ILE A 92 12.20 17.75 10.75
C ILE A 92 12.79 18.17 12.09
N GLN A 93 12.13 19.10 12.81
CA GLN A 93 12.63 19.63 14.08
C GLN A 93 14.09 20.13 14.00
N GLY A 94 14.45 20.77 12.88
CA GLY A 94 15.80 21.27 12.62
C GLY A 94 16.82 20.20 12.20
N GLN A 95 16.47 18.91 12.19
CA GLN A 95 17.30 17.84 11.66
C GLN A 95 17.01 17.62 10.18
N THR A 96 18.05 17.68 9.34
CA THR A 96 17.91 17.42 7.90
C THR A 96 18.03 15.93 7.61
N LEU A 97 16.99 15.34 7.05
CA LEU A 97 16.94 13.99 6.52
C LEU A 97 17.04 14.03 4.99
N SER A 98 18.05 13.40 4.42
CA SER A 98 18.19 13.25 2.96
C SER A 98 17.37 12.06 2.45
N PHE A 99 16.76 12.23 1.29
CA PHE A 99 16.05 11.21 0.53
C PHE A 99 16.79 10.82 -0.77
N ASP A 100 18.02 11.32 -0.96
CA ASP A 100 18.79 11.03 -2.17
C ASP A 100 19.13 9.54 -2.28
N GLY A 101 18.78 8.95 -3.43
CA GLY A 101 18.95 7.51 -3.66
C GLY A 101 17.88 6.64 -3.00
N GLY A 102 16.87 7.26 -2.35
CA GLY A 102 15.72 6.57 -1.80
C GLY A 102 14.79 5.99 -2.86
N ILE A 103 13.87 5.13 -2.44
CA ILE A 103 12.87 4.50 -3.30
C ILE A 103 11.48 4.81 -2.75
N GLY A 104 10.57 5.23 -3.63
CA GLY A 104 9.20 5.56 -3.30
C GLY A 104 8.17 4.59 -3.88
N TYR A 105 7.01 4.57 -3.23
CA TYR A 105 5.77 3.89 -3.62
C TYR A 105 4.61 4.86 -3.44
N ILE A 106 3.64 4.86 -4.35
CA ILE A 106 2.44 5.71 -4.27
C ILE A 106 1.21 4.87 -4.58
N GLU A 107 0.22 4.94 -3.72
CA GLU A 107 -1.11 4.39 -3.92
C GLU A 107 -2.21 5.42 -3.70
N LYS A 108 -3.43 5.00 -4.00
CA LYS A 108 -4.65 5.76 -3.90
C LYS A 108 -5.75 4.84 -3.40
N ASP A 109 -6.40 5.27 -2.34
CA ASP A 109 -7.62 4.66 -1.82
C ASP A 109 -8.76 5.66 -1.83
N TRP A 110 -9.91 5.24 -2.35
CA TRP A 110 -11.12 6.05 -2.33
C TRP A 110 -12.37 5.19 -2.24
N GLY A 111 -13.41 5.74 -1.62
CA GLY A 111 -14.64 5.01 -1.39
C GLY A 111 -15.45 5.62 -0.24
N LYS A 112 -16.35 4.81 0.32
CA LYS A 112 -17.23 5.24 1.43
C LYS A 112 -16.84 4.63 2.77
N SER A 113 -16.17 3.48 2.77
CA SER A 113 -15.79 2.74 3.98
C SER A 113 -14.54 1.89 3.73
N PHE A 114 -13.80 1.55 4.79
CA PHE A 114 -12.81 0.46 4.74
C PHE A 114 -13.48 -0.90 4.97
N PRO A 115 -12.96 -2.00 4.38
CA PRO A 115 -13.44 -3.36 4.65
C PRO A 115 -13.34 -3.73 6.13
N GLN A 116 -14.24 -4.59 6.62
CA GLN A 116 -14.23 -5.04 8.03
C GLN A 116 -13.00 -5.88 8.39
N SER A 117 -12.40 -6.54 7.40
CA SER A 117 -11.15 -7.28 7.58
C SER A 117 -10.31 -7.14 6.32
N TYR A 118 -9.04 -6.80 6.50
CA TYR A 118 -8.10 -6.63 5.40
C TYR A 118 -6.66 -6.87 5.84
N VAL A 119 -5.81 -7.10 4.84
CA VAL A 119 -4.36 -7.15 4.95
C VAL A 119 -3.81 -6.25 3.84
N TRP A 120 -2.90 -5.35 4.18
CA TRP A 120 -2.10 -4.61 3.22
C TRP A 120 -0.62 -4.76 3.57
N LEU A 121 0.18 -5.13 2.58
CA LEU A 121 1.62 -5.33 2.71
C LEU A 121 2.31 -4.65 1.54
N GLN A 122 3.36 -3.86 1.83
CA GLN A 122 4.16 -3.21 0.81
C GLN A 122 5.63 -3.14 1.21
N SER A 123 6.53 -3.43 0.27
CA SER A 123 7.94 -3.07 0.40
C SER A 123 8.64 -3.00 -0.96
N ASN A 124 9.62 -2.10 -1.07
CA ASN A 124 10.55 -2.00 -2.19
C ASN A 124 12.01 -2.25 -1.76
N HIS A 125 12.20 -2.74 -0.54
CA HIS A 125 13.50 -2.76 0.14
C HIS A 125 13.97 -4.18 0.45
N PHE A 126 13.89 -5.08 -0.53
CA PHE A 126 14.47 -6.41 -0.39
C PHE A 126 15.95 -6.44 -0.77
N ARG A 127 16.62 -7.58 -0.51
CA ARG A 127 18.05 -7.75 -0.77
C ARG A 127 18.32 -7.84 -2.27
N GLU A 128 17.45 -8.52 -3.00
CA GLU A 128 17.44 -8.53 -4.46
C GLU A 128 16.86 -7.20 -4.98
N LYS A 129 17.57 -6.53 -5.88
CA LYS A 129 17.19 -5.21 -6.41
C LYS A 129 17.22 -5.17 -7.94
N PRO A 130 16.29 -4.46 -8.59
CA PRO A 130 15.09 -3.86 -8.01
C PRO A 130 14.06 -4.93 -7.64
N SER A 131 13.37 -4.73 -6.52
CA SER A 131 12.27 -5.56 -6.07
C SER A 131 11.11 -4.71 -5.58
N CYS A 132 9.91 -5.23 -5.77
CA CYS A 132 8.68 -4.60 -5.30
C CYS A 132 7.72 -5.71 -4.90
N PHE A 133 7.21 -5.63 -3.68
CA PHE A 133 6.14 -6.48 -3.20
C PHE A 133 4.97 -5.59 -2.81
N PHE A 134 3.80 -5.93 -3.34
CA PHE A 134 2.52 -5.38 -2.94
C PHE A 134 1.54 -6.53 -2.77
N PHE A 135 0.82 -6.53 -1.67
CA PHE A 135 -0.27 -7.45 -1.42
C PHE A 135 -1.41 -6.73 -0.73
N SER A 136 -2.62 -6.94 -1.22
CA SER A 136 -3.85 -6.52 -0.58
C SER A 136 -4.84 -7.68 -0.58
N TRP A 137 -5.43 -7.95 0.58
CA TRP A 137 -6.55 -8.86 0.76
C TRP A 137 -7.64 -8.16 1.56
N ALA A 138 -8.91 -8.40 1.21
CA ALA A 138 -10.04 -7.83 1.93
C ALA A 138 -11.24 -8.77 1.89
N ASP A 139 -12.02 -8.80 2.98
CA ASP A 139 -13.34 -9.42 3.03
C ASP A 139 -14.40 -8.41 2.55
N ILE A 140 -14.87 -8.57 1.31
CA ILE A 140 -15.69 -7.57 0.62
C ILE A 140 -17.17 -7.94 0.73
N PRO A 141 -18.05 -7.03 1.18
CA PRO A 141 -19.48 -7.29 1.22
C PRO A 141 -20.09 -7.32 -0.18
N LEU A 142 -20.98 -8.27 -0.40
CA LEU A 142 -21.79 -8.43 -1.61
C LEU A 142 -23.25 -8.69 -1.19
N GLY A 143 -23.97 -7.62 -0.86
CA GLY A 143 -25.32 -7.70 -0.30
C GLY A 143 -25.30 -8.46 1.05
N PRO A 144 -26.04 -9.57 1.19
CA PRO A 144 -26.02 -10.38 2.41
C PRO A 144 -24.81 -11.34 2.50
N PHE A 145 -24.01 -11.44 1.44
CA PHE A 145 -22.85 -12.33 1.37
C PHE A 145 -21.55 -11.53 1.49
N HIS A 146 -20.44 -12.24 1.66
CA HIS A 146 -19.10 -11.70 1.61
C HIS A 146 -18.24 -12.55 0.69
N PHE A 147 -17.26 -11.94 0.03
CA PHE A 147 -16.24 -12.67 -0.71
C PHE A 147 -14.84 -12.14 -0.40
N PRO A 148 -13.85 -13.03 -0.18
CA PRO A 148 -12.46 -12.62 -0.04
C PRO A 148 -11.88 -12.25 -1.41
N GLY A 149 -11.47 -10.99 -1.55
CA GLY A 149 -10.71 -10.49 -2.69
C GLY A 149 -9.22 -10.38 -2.35
N PHE A 150 -8.33 -10.68 -3.29
CA PHE A 150 -6.91 -10.37 -3.13
C PHE A 150 -6.23 -10.00 -4.43
N ILE A 151 -5.16 -9.22 -4.31
CA ILE A 151 -4.26 -8.84 -5.37
C ILE A 151 -2.83 -8.82 -4.84
N CYS A 152 -1.91 -9.39 -5.59
CA CYS A 152 -0.49 -9.47 -5.26
C CYS A 152 0.34 -9.17 -6.51
N HIS A 153 1.31 -8.28 -6.35
CA HIS A 153 2.32 -7.97 -7.34
C HIS A 153 3.70 -8.20 -6.70
N LEU A 154 4.48 -9.08 -7.31
CA LEU A 154 5.87 -9.31 -6.93
C LEU A 154 6.75 -9.06 -8.17
N TRP A 155 7.62 -8.07 -8.08
CA TRP A 155 8.69 -7.82 -9.03
C TRP A 155 10.01 -8.26 -8.43
N ILE A 156 10.71 -9.19 -9.09
CA ILE A 156 12.03 -9.65 -8.67
C ILE A 156 12.81 -10.15 -9.89
N ARG A 157 14.10 -9.79 -10.00
CA ARG A 157 14.98 -10.14 -11.13
C ARG A 157 14.33 -9.83 -12.49
N ASP A 158 13.79 -8.62 -12.64
CA ASP A 158 13.08 -8.13 -13.84
C ASP A 158 11.85 -8.93 -14.26
N ARG A 159 11.36 -9.84 -13.41
CA ARG A 159 10.15 -10.62 -13.66
C ARG A 159 9.00 -10.14 -12.79
N HIS A 160 7.84 -9.98 -13.43
CA HIS A 160 6.59 -9.66 -12.76
C HIS A 160 5.74 -10.90 -12.53
N TYR A 161 5.48 -11.21 -11.27
CA TYR A 161 4.53 -12.23 -10.85
C TYR A 161 3.26 -11.56 -10.34
N ARG A 162 2.12 -11.99 -10.89
CA ARG A 162 0.80 -11.49 -10.50
C ARG A 162 -0.13 -12.61 -10.07
N PHE A 163 -0.61 -12.50 -8.84
CA PHE A 163 -1.65 -13.34 -8.25
C PHE A 163 -2.83 -12.45 -7.88
N ALA A 164 -4.03 -12.82 -8.28
CA ALA A 164 -5.24 -12.09 -7.93
C ALA A 164 -6.45 -13.00 -8.09
N THR A 165 -7.54 -12.70 -7.36
CA THR A 165 -8.81 -13.45 -7.44
C THR A 165 -9.31 -13.60 -8.87
N TYR A 166 -9.16 -12.55 -9.70
CA TYR A 166 -9.59 -12.54 -11.11
C TYR A 166 -8.61 -13.24 -12.08
N SER A 167 -7.50 -13.79 -11.60
CA SER A 167 -6.42 -14.33 -12.46
C SER A 167 -6.28 -15.87 -12.41
N GLY A 168 -7.24 -16.55 -11.77
CA GLY A 168 -7.19 -17.99 -11.51
C GLY A 168 -6.20 -18.40 -10.41
N ALA A 169 -5.68 -17.42 -9.66
CA ALA A 169 -4.86 -17.70 -8.50
C ALA A 169 -5.74 -18.09 -7.30
N ARG A 170 -5.20 -18.92 -6.41
CA ARG A 170 -5.84 -19.29 -5.13
C ARG A 170 -5.00 -18.75 -3.98
N LEU A 171 -5.68 -18.32 -2.92
CA LEU A 171 -5.09 -17.90 -1.67
C LEU A 171 -5.49 -18.90 -0.59
N THR A 172 -4.52 -19.32 0.22
CA THR A 172 -4.73 -20.04 1.47
C THR A 172 -4.18 -19.17 2.59
N MET A 173 -5.04 -18.70 3.49
CA MET A 173 -4.63 -18.00 4.70
C MET A 173 -4.26 -19.05 5.75
N GLU A 174 -3.02 -19.05 6.21
CA GLU A 174 -2.48 -20.01 7.17
C GLU A 174 -2.57 -19.44 8.59
N GLU A 175 -2.31 -18.13 8.72
CA GLU A 175 -2.38 -17.41 9.97
C GLU A 175 -2.79 -15.96 9.73
N MET A 176 -3.61 -15.41 10.61
CA MET A 176 -3.92 -13.98 10.64
C MET A 176 -4.29 -13.58 12.07
N SER A 177 -3.51 -12.67 12.66
CA SER A 177 -3.80 -12.02 13.95
C SER A 177 -3.81 -10.50 13.74
N GLU A 178 -3.79 -9.71 14.83
CA GLU A 178 -3.61 -8.27 14.67
C GLU A 178 -2.20 -7.93 14.16
N ASP A 179 -1.17 -8.71 14.50
CA ASP A 179 0.23 -8.30 14.29
C ASP A 179 0.98 -9.17 13.29
N GLN A 180 0.44 -10.35 12.92
CA GLN A 180 1.09 -11.22 11.96
C GLN A 180 0.11 -11.87 10.98
N VAL A 181 0.62 -12.16 9.79
CA VAL A 181 -0.12 -12.86 8.74
C VAL A 181 0.81 -13.81 8.00
N ALA A 182 0.31 -15.01 7.72
CA ALA A 182 0.98 -15.99 6.86
C ALA A 182 -0.01 -16.53 5.84
N PHE A 183 0.40 -16.57 4.57
CA PHE A 183 -0.45 -17.08 3.50
C PHE A 183 0.36 -17.63 2.33
N THR A 184 -0.32 -18.48 1.56
CA THR A 184 0.21 -19.04 0.32
C THR A 184 -0.67 -18.66 -0.87
N LEU A 185 -0.06 -18.16 -1.94
CA LEU A 185 -0.69 -17.92 -3.24
C LEU A 185 -0.24 -18.97 -4.25
N GLN A 186 -1.19 -19.54 -4.98
CA GLN A 186 -0.92 -20.57 -6.00
C GLN A 186 -1.51 -20.19 -7.35
N LYS A 187 -0.73 -20.33 -8.42
CA LYS A 187 -1.17 -20.12 -9.80
C LYS A 187 -0.37 -21.00 -10.77
N GLY A 188 -1.00 -22.05 -11.29
CA GLY A 188 -0.33 -23.01 -12.18
C GLY A 188 0.84 -23.73 -11.48
N ALA A 189 2.06 -23.53 -11.99
CA ALA A 189 3.29 -24.08 -11.41
C ALA A 189 3.92 -23.20 -10.33
N LEU A 190 3.40 -21.98 -10.13
CA LEU A 190 3.93 -21.01 -9.18
C LEU A 190 3.25 -21.14 -7.82
N THR A 191 4.06 -21.14 -6.77
CA THR A 191 3.65 -21.04 -5.38
C THR A 191 4.43 -19.92 -4.72
N LEU A 192 3.75 -18.96 -4.11
CA LEU A 192 4.34 -17.86 -3.34
C LEU A 192 3.87 -17.96 -1.89
N MET A 193 4.79 -18.26 -0.98
CA MET A 193 4.55 -18.25 0.47
C MET A 193 5.00 -16.91 1.02
N VAL A 194 4.21 -16.31 1.90
CA VAL A 194 4.50 -15.00 2.50
C VAL A 194 4.22 -15.07 3.99
N GLN A 195 5.12 -14.49 4.77
CA GLN A 195 4.96 -14.23 6.19
C GLN A 195 5.26 -12.75 6.44
N ALA A 196 4.40 -12.08 7.18
CA ALA A 196 4.60 -10.69 7.54
C ALA A 196 4.23 -10.42 9.00
N VAL A 197 4.96 -9.49 9.61
CA VAL A 197 4.77 -9.03 10.98
C VAL A 197 4.78 -7.51 11.01
N GLY A 198 3.75 -6.90 11.58
CA GLY A 198 3.68 -5.46 11.82
C GLY A 198 4.25 -5.11 13.19
N GLU A 199 4.96 -4.00 13.30
CA GLU A 199 5.66 -3.61 14.54
C GLU A 199 5.10 -2.35 15.19
N SER A 200 4.62 -1.40 14.38
CA SER A 200 4.06 -0.14 14.88
C SER A 200 2.86 0.26 14.05
N LYS A 201 1.83 0.81 14.71
CA LYS A 201 0.61 1.27 14.07
C LYS A 201 0.23 2.66 14.58
N GLY A 202 -0.04 3.59 13.68
CA GLY A 202 -0.63 4.88 13.95
C GLY A 202 -2.13 4.85 13.71
N ALA A 203 -2.90 5.55 14.57
CA ALA A 203 -4.32 5.74 14.32
C ALA A 203 -4.52 6.85 13.29
N LEU A 204 -5.28 6.56 12.24
CA LEU A 204 -5.64 7.53 11.21
C LEU A 204 -7.16 7.59 11.03
N ALA A 205 -7.66 8.81 10.80
CA ALA A 205 -9.07 9.01 10.49
C ALA A 205 -9.38 8.39 9.12
N ALA A 206 -10.46 7.61 9.08
CA ALA A 206 -10.89 6.89 7.90
C ALA A 206 -12.40 7.07 7.67
N PRO A 207 -12.86 6.97 6.41
CA PRO A 207 -14.26 7.07 6.09
C PRO A 207 -15.03 5.86 6.62
N LYS A 208 -16.21 6.09 7.16
CA LYS A 208 -17.27 5.11 7.37
C LYS A 208 -18.59 5.72 6.89
N ASN A 209 -19.20 5.07 5.90
CA ASN A 209 -20.38 5.59 5.21
C ASN A 209 -20.19 7.03 4.68
N GLY A 210 -18.97 7.39 4.26
CA GLY A 210 -18.61 8.69 3.71
C GLY A 210 -18.29 9.77 4.75
N GLN A 211 -18.31 9.46 6.05
CA GLN A 211 -17.90 10.38 7.11
C GLN A 211 -16.53 9.98 7.67
N MET A 212 -15.65 10.95 7.93
CA MET A 212 -14.32 10.71 8.51
C MET A 212 -14.37 10.55 10.03
N ASP A 213 -15.24 9.66 10.52
CA ASP A 213 -15.56 9.47 11.95
C ASP A 213 -15.03 8.13 12.52
N HIS A 214 -14.39 7.32 11.68
CA HIS A 214 -13.79 6.05 12.07
C HIS A 214 -12.26 6.18 12.16
N GLN A 215 -11.62 5.27 12.90
CA GLN A 215 -10.17 5.17 12.97
C GLN A 215 -9.71 3.81 12.47
N ILE A 216 -8.73 3.82 11.58
CA ILE A 216 -7.96 2.64 11.20
C ILE A 216 -6.56 2.73 11.80
N LYS A 217 -5.89 1.58 11.86
CA LYS A 217 -4.51 1.46 12.33
C LYS A 217 -3.62 1.17 11.13
N GLU A 218 -2.86 2.17 10.68
CA GLU A 218 -1.91 2.02 9.58
C GLU A 218 -0.48 1.85 10.12
N GLY A 219 0.32 1.01 9.49
CA GLY A 219 1.65 0.65 9.95
C GLY A 219 2.69 0.76 8.85
N LEU A 220 3.66 1.65 9.02
CA LEU A 220 4.80 1.83 8.10
C LEU A 220 6.07 1.08 8.56
N GLY A 221 5.94 0.23 9.57
CA GLY A 221 7.05 -0.56 10.12
C GLY A 221 6.66 -2.01 10.30
N GLY A 222 7.47 -2.90 9.74
CA GLY A 222 7.23 -4.33 9.78
C GLY A 222 8.23 -5.10 8.93
N ARG A 223 8.06 -6.42 8.96
CA ARG A 223 8.90 -7.38 8.26
C ARG A 223 8.07 -8.19 7.27
N ILE A 224 8.61 -8.42 6.09
CA ILE A 224 8.03 -9.32 5.08
C ILE A 224 9.11 -10.31 4.68
N HIS A 225 8.75 -11.58 4.74
CA HIS A 225 9.51 -12.69 4.20
C HIS A 225 8.67 -13.38 3.12
N PHE A 226 9.26 -13.68 1.97
CA PHE A 226 8.58 -14.46 0.95
C PHE A 226 9.47 -15.54 0.34
N CYS A 227 8.84 -16.61 -0.12
CA CYS A 227 9.47 -17.67 -0.89
C CYS A 227 8.60 -17.99 -2.12
N LEU A 228 9.12 -17.71 -3.31
CA LEU A 228 8.52 -18.02 -4.60
C LEU A 228 9.16 -19.28 -5.18
N ARG A 229 8.34 -20.29 -5.45
CA ARG A 229 8.76 -21.54 -6.08
C ARG A 229 8.07 -21.74 -7.43
N ASN A 230 8.83 -22.15 -8.44
CA ASN A 230 8.34 -22.59 -9.73
C ASN A 230 8.55 -24.10 -9.87
N ARG A 231 7.47 -24.89 -9.81
CA ARG A 231 7.54 -26.36 -9.91
C ARG A 231 7.98 -26.86 -11.28
N THR A 232 7.79 -26.07 -12.34
CA THR A 232 8.19 -26.46 -13.71
C THR A 232 9.70 -26.34 -13.90
N THR A 233 10.32 -25.27 -13.42
CA THR A 233 11.76 -25.04 -13.57
C THR A 233 12.59 -25.57 -12.39
N GLY A 234 11.95 -25.82 -11.25
CA GLY A 234 12.64 -26.12 -9.99
C GLY A 234 13.25 -24.89 -9.31
N GLU A 235 13.08 -23.70 -9.89
CA GLU A 235 13.60 -22.44 -9.34
C GLU A 235 12.87 -22.06 -8.04
N THR A 236 13.64 -21.65 -7.04
CA THR A 236 13.14 -21.06 -5.80
C THR A 236 13.86 -19.73 -5.56
N VAL A 237 13.10 -18.70 -5.21
CA VAL A 237 13.60 -17.37 -4.87
C VAL A 237 13.01 -16.99 -3.52
N GLU A 238 13.87 -16.60 -2.59
CA GLU A 238 13.50 -16.24 -1.22
C GLU A 238 14.15 -14.90 -0.89
N ASP A 239 13.40 -14.00 -0.25
CA ASP A 239 13.91 -12.69 0.15
C ASP A 239 13.17 -12.15 1.38
N PHE A 240 13.78 -11.16 2.01
CA PHE A 240 13.37 -10.58 3.28
C PHE A 240 13.56 -9.06 3.28
N SER A 241 12.63 -8.34 3.89
CA SER A 241 12.72 -6.91 4.16
C SER A 241 12.21 -6.60 5.58
N ASP A 242 12.90 -5.70 6.27
CA ASP A 242 12.52 -5.08 7.54
C ASP A 242 12.07 -3.62 7.37
N LEU A 243 11.94 -3.17 6.14
CA LEU A 243 11.44 -1.84 5.75
C LEU A 243 10.14 -2.02 4.98
N CYS A 244 9.09 -2.43 5.69
CA CYS A 244 7.79 -2.77 5.13
C CYS A 244 6.66 -1.96 5.75
N GLY A 245 5.71 -1.56 4.90
CA GLY A 245 4.36 -1.23 5.34
C GLY A 245 3.58 -2.53 5.58
N VAL A 246 2.97 -2.65 6.76
CA VAL A 246 2.22 -3.84 7.20
C VAL A 246 0.98 -3.40 7.97
N GLU A 247 -0.18 -3.73 7.43
CA GLU A 247 -1.48 -3.48 8.04
C GLU A 247 -2.28 -4.76 8.05
N ILE A 248 -2.77 -5.13 9.23
CA ILE A 248 -3.52 -6.35 9.43
C ILE A 248 -4.71 -6.02 10.34
N VAL A 249 -5.90 -6.17 9.77
CA VAL A 249 -7.16 -5.98 10.47
C VAL A 249 -7.95 -7.28 10.40
N PRO A 250 -7.84 -8.15 11.41
CA PRO A 250 -8.62 -9.37 11.47
C PRO A 250 -10.09 -9.04 11.71
N ARG A 251 -10.98 -9.93 11.28
CA ARG A 251 -12.40 -9.80 11.59
C ARG A 251 -12.56 -9.88 13.10
N LEU A 252 -13.18 -8.87 13.71
CA LEU A 252 -13.54 -8.92 15.12
C LEU A 252 -14.46 -10.12 15.36
N SER A 253 -14.01 -11.07 16.17
CA SER A 253 -14.91 -12.09 16.72
C SER A 253 -16.00 -11.38 17.52
N LYS A 254 -17.28 -11.72 17.31
CA LYS A 254 -18.33 -11.28 18.21
C LYS A 254 -17.94 -11.73 19.61
N VAL A 255 -17.76 -10.79 20.53
CA VAL A 255 -17.83 -11.09 21.96
C VAL A 255 -19.28 -11.51 22.19
N GLU A 256 -19.50 -12.79 22.49
CA GLU A 256 -20.80 -13.31 22.90
C GLU A 256 -21.25 -12.71 24.24
#